data_AF-A0A9J6CUP9-F1
#
_entry.id   AF-A0A9J6CUP9-F1
#
_cell.length_a   1.000
_cell.length_b   1.000
_cell.length_c   1.000
_cell.angle_alpha   90.00
_cell.angle_beta   90.00
_cell.angle_gamma   90.00
#
_symmetry.space_group_name_H-M   'P 1'
#
loop_
_entity.id
_entity.type
_entity.pdbx_description
1 polymer ?
#
loop_
_entity_poly.entity_id
_entity_poly.type
_entity_poly.pdbx_seq_one_letter_code
_entity_poly.pdbx_strand_id
1 'polypeptide(L)'
;MAAPNGECSSSGNSGVVVTDVSTNENKTLEGRAAAIRNKLDNTYRQIEFLNQQIRDLKRLYKRGEKYNKHAFRYDILIKRSIASGIKMVYCHYAKTKVAELEHITTQLKEARSTPSDTSDCERV
;
A
#
# COMPACT_ATOMS: atom_id res chain seq x y z
N MET A 1 31.75 -55.15 24.37
CA MET A 1 30.76 -54.69 23.37
C MET A 1 31.32 -53.40 22.78
N ALA A 2 32.24 -53.48 21.81
CA ALA A 2 32.00 -53.61 20.37
C ALA A 2 31.23 -52.41 19.79
N ALA A 3 31.98 -51.51 19.15
CA ALA A 3 31.47 -50.44 18.28
C ALA A 3 30.92 -51.02 16.98
N PRO A 4 30.15 -50.22 16.22
CA PRO A 4 30.15 -50.31 14.77
C PRO A 4 30.70 -49.02 14.14
N ASN A 5 31.69 -49.24 13.26
CA ASN A 5 32.09 -48.35 12.18
C ASN A 5 30.96 -48.22 11.15
N GLY A 6 30.93 -47.11 10.43
CA GLY A 6 29.99 -46.90 9.32
C GLY A 6 30.24 -45.60 8.56
N GLU A 7 31.42 -45.51 7.96
CA GLU A 7 31.78 -44.91 6.65
C GLU A 7 31.20 -43.56 6.17
N CYS A 8 32.15 -42.71 5.78
CA CYS A 8 32.03 -41.58 4.86
C CYS A 8 31.37 -41.96 3.52
N SER A 9 30.63 -41.01 2.92
CA SER A 9 30.92 -40.52 1.56
C SER A 9 30.06 -39.32 1.17
N SER A 10 30.75 -38.23 0.82
CA SER A 10 30.59 -37.41 -0.39
C SER A 10 29.18 -37.28 -0.98
N SER A 11 28.71 -36.03 -1.10
CA SER A 11 28.59 -35.40 -2.43
C SER A 11 28.08 -33.96 -2.26
N GLY A 12 28.88 -33.01 -2.72
CA GLY A 12 28.47 -31.62 -2.80
C GLY A 12 27.38 -31.47 -3.85
N ASN A 13 26.31 -30.76 -3.50
CA ASN A 13 25.56 -29.99 -4.48
C ASN A 13 25.65 -28.52 -4.08
N SER A 14 26.72 -27.88 -4.56
CA SER A 14 26.70 -26.46 -4.89
C SER A 14 25.76 -26.28 -6.08
N GLY A 15 24.46 -26.40 -5.82
CA GLY A 15 23.40 -26.03 -6.74
C GLY A 15 22.92 -24.66 -6.32
N VAL A 16 23.63 -23.61 -6.76
CA VAL A 16 23.11 -22.26 -6.65
C VAL A 16 21.89 -22.19 -7.58
N VAL A 17 20.70 -22.39 -7.03
CA VAL A 17 19.44 -22.15 -7.72
C VAL A 17 19.28 -20.63 -7.82
N VAL A 18 19.91 -20.02 -8.82
CA VAL A 18 19.83 -18.56 -9.09
C VAL A 18 18.54 -18.19 -9.83
N THR A 19 17.65 -19.14 -10.14
CA THR A 19 16.51 -18.87 -11.04
C THR A 19 15.15 -18.71 -10.38
N ASP A 20 15.01 -18.73 -9.05
CA ASP A 20 13.68 -18.64 -8.40
C ASP A 20 13.51 -17.48 -7.38
N VAL A 21 14.55 -16.68 -7.16
CA VAL A 21 14.45 -15.52 -6.25
C VAL A 21 13.65 -14.38 -6.91
N SER A 22 13.96 -14.05 -8.18
CA SER A 22 13.32 -12.93 -8.89
C SER A 22 11.82 -13.12 -9.11
N THR A 23 11.37 -14.34 -9.38
CA THR A 23 9.94 -14.66 -9.58
C THR A 23 9.15 -14.52 -8.28
N ASN A 24 9.70 -14.99 -7.17
CA ASN A 24 9.08 -14.91 -5.84
C ASN A 24 9.05 -13.47 -5.31
N GLU A 25 10.09 -12.68 -5.56
CA GLU A 25 10.13 -11.25 -5.22
C GLU A 25 9.09 -10.45 -6.01
N ASN A 26 8.96 -10.68 -7.32
CA ASN A 26 7.94 -10.06 -8.15
C ASN A 26 6.52 -10.37 -7.69
N LYS A 27 6.22 -11.64 -7.38
CA LYS A 27 4.92 -12.06 -6.83
C LYS A 27 4.58 -11.38 -5.50
N THR A 28 5.61 -11.16 -4.68
CA THR A 28 5.48 -10.45 -3.39
C THR A 28 5.19 -8.97 -3.59
N LEU A 29 5.87 -8.31 -4.54
CA LEU A 29 5.64 -6.92 -4.91
C LEU A 29 4.24 -6.70 -5.50
N GLU A 30 3.78 -7.59 -6.37
CA GLU A 30 2.42 -7.56 -6.92
C GLU A 30 1.34 -7.68 -5.83
N GLY A 31 1.53 -8.61 -4.88
CA GLY A 31 0.65 -8.75 -3.72
C GLY A 31 0.60 -7.49 -2.86
N ARG A 32 1.75 -6.85 -2.61
CA ARG A 32 1.83 -5.58 -1.87
C ARG A 32 1.13 -4.43 -2.61
N ALA A 33 1.33 -4.33 -3.93
CA ALA A 33 0.66 -3.33 -4.77
C ALA A 33 -0.86 -3.50 -4.72
N ALA A 34 -1.37 -4.73 -4.81
CA ALA A 34 -2.79 -5.02 -4.70
C ALA A 34 -3.35 -4.61 -3.32
N ALA A 35 -2.63 -4.93 -2.23
CA ALA A 35 -3.02 -4.54 -0.88
C ALA A 35 -3.08 -3.02 -0.69
N ILE A 36 -2.13 -2.27 -1.27
CA ILE A 36 -2.12 -0.80 -1.22
C ILE A 36 -3.30 -0.23 -2.00
N ARG A 37 -3.61 -0.76 -3.19
CA ARG A 37 -4.78 -0.33 -3.98
C ARG A 37 -6.09 -0.52 -3.20
N ASN A 38 -6.26 -1.65 -2.53
CA ASN A 38 -7.44 -1.90 -1.69
C ASN A 38 -7.54 -0.89 -0.52
N LYS A 39 -6.42 -0.57 0.12
CA LYS A 39 -6.37 0.45 1.19
C LYS A 39 -6.69 1.85 0.66
N LEU A 40 -6.22 2.19 -0.53
CA LEU A 40 -6.53 3.45 -1.21
C LEU A 40 -8.02 3.56 -1.56
N ASP A 41 -8.62 2.51 -2.10
CA ASP A 41 -10.05 2.50 -2.42
C ASP A 41 -10.91 2.77 -1.18
N ASN A 42 -10.63 2.06 -0.07
CA ASN A 42 -11.30 2.33 1.20
C ASN A 42 -11.06 3.76 1.69
N THR A 43 -9.83 4.25 1.59
CA THR A 43 -9.49 5.64 1.97
C THR A 43 -10.31 6.67 1.18
N TYR A 44 -10.46 6.48 -0.13
CA TYR A 44 -11.25 7.39 -0.95
C TYR A 44 -12.74 7.34 -0.60
N ARG A 45 -13.28 6.15 -0.28
CA ARG A 45 -14.65 6.03 0.24
C ARG A 45 -14.84 6.81 1.54
N GLN A 46 -13.87 6.76 2.47
CA GLN A 46 -13.91 7.54 3.71
C GLN A 46 -13.85 9.04 3.46
N ILE A 47 -13.02 9.49 2.51
CA ILE A 47 -12.94 10.90 2.12
C ILE A 47 -14.29 11.38 1.59
N GLU A 48 -14.97 10.61 0.74
CA GLU A 48 -16.27 11.02 0.19
C GLU A 48 -17.37 11.01 1.25
N PHE A 49 -17.36 10.02 2.14
CA PHE A 49 -18.24 10.02 3.30
C PHE A 49 -18.08 11.28 4.16
N LEU A 50 -16.83 11.67 4.47
CA LEU A 50 -16.54 12.88 5.23
C LEU A 50 -16.95 14.16 4.46
N ASN A 51 -16.79 14.19 3.14
CA ASN A 51 -17.29 15.30 2.32
C ASN A 51 -18.81 15.45 2.47
N GLN A 52 -19.55 14.33 2.43
CA GLN A 52 -20.99 14.34 2.64
C GLN A 52 -21.37 14.85 4.05
N GLN A 53 -20.72 14.33 5.10
CA GLN A 53 -20.95 14.82 6.46
C GLN A 53 -20.68 16.33 6.61
N ILE A 54 -19.60 16.84 6.02
CA ILE A 54 -19.28 18.27 6.04
C ILE A 54 -20.37 19.08 5.31
N ARG A 55 -20.89 18.59 4.18
CA ARG A 55 -22.02 19.23 3.47
C ARG A 55 -23.26 19.31 4.35
N ASP A 56 -23.59 18.23 5.05
CA ASP A 56 -24.79 18.18 5.90
C ASP A 56 -24.65 19.05 7.15
N LEU A 57 -23.48 19.07 7.79
CA LEU A 57 -23.19 19.98 8.89
C LEU A 57 -23.28 21.45 8.44
N LYS A 58 -22.82 21.80 7.24
CA LYS A 58 -23.01 23.15 6.68
C LYS A 58 -24.50 23.50 6.51
N ARG A 59 -25.34 22.57 6.06
CA ARG A 59 -26.79 22.78 5.94
C ARG A 59 -27.45 22.98 7.30
N LEU A 60 -27.09 22.16 8.29
CA LEU A 60 -27.59 22.27 9.66
C LEU A 60 -27.18 23.60 10.29
N TYR A 61 -25.93 24.04 10.09
CA TYR A 61 -25.45 25.33 10.57
C TYR A 61 -26.31 26.48 10.04
N LYS A 62 -26.53 26.53 8.72
CA LYS A 62 -27.39 27.56 8.08
C LYS A 62 -28.82 27.54 8.64
N ARG A 63 -29.37 26.35 8.92
CA ARG A 63 -30.68 26.23 9.56
C ARG A 63 -30.65 26.78 10.99
N GLY A 64 -29.58 26.54 11.74
CA GLY A 64 -29.37 27.09 13.09
C GLY A 64 -29.28 28.62 13.13
N GLU A 65 -28.70 29.23 12.08
CA GLU A 65 -28.66 30.70 11.92
C GLU A 65 -30.06 31.29 11.81
N LYS A 66 -30.96 30.66 11.03
CA LYS A 66 -32.34 31.11 10.86
C LYS A 66 -33.13 31.19 12.19
N TYR A 67 -32.83 30.31 13.14
CA TYR A 67 -33.55 30.24 14.44
C TYR A 67 -32.75 30.82 15.61
N ASN A 68 -31.67 31.56 15.34
CA ASN A 68 -30.78 32.21 16.30
C ASN A 68 -30.26 31.31 17.46
N LYS A 69 -30.10 30.00 17.20
CA LYS A 69 -29.67 29.02 18.22
C LYS A 69 -28.14 28.99 18.33
N HIS A 70 -27.56 29.86 19.17
CA HIS A 70 -26.10 30.01 19.32
C HIS A 70 -25.38 28.72 19.76
N ALA A 71 -25.84 28.04 20.82
CA ALA A 71 -25.21 26.81 21.30
C ALA A 71 -25.23 25.69 20.24
N PHE A 72 -26.36 25.55 19.54
CA PHE A 72 -26.50 24.61 18.43
C PHE A 72 -25.52 24.92 17.30
N ARG A 73 -25.36 26.19 16.92
CA ARG A 73 -24.38 26.62 15.90
C ARG A 73 -22.95 26.28 16.29
N TYR A 74 -22.60 26.53 17.55
CA TYR A 74 -21.26 26.26 18.06
C TYR A 74 -20.93 24.75 18.04
N ASP A 75 -21.86 23.91 18.48
CA ASP A 75 -21.73 22.45 18.39
C ASP A 75 -21.52 21.97 16.94
N ILE A 76 -22.30 22.50 16.00
CA ILE A 76 -22.14 22.16 14.57
C ILE A 76 -20.79 22.63 14.02
N LEU A 77 -20.27 23.78 14.46
CA LEU A 77 -18.94 24.25 14.06
C LEU A 77 -17.84 23.32 14.56
N ILE A 78 -17.92 22.87 15.82
CA ILE A 78 -16.97 21.90 16.39
C ILE A 78 -17.00 20.60 15.57
N LYS A 79 -18.20 20.03 15.35
CA LYS A 79 -18.35 18.80 14.57
C LYS A 79 -17.79 18.94 13.15
N ARG A 80 -18.02 20.09 12.50
CA ARG A 80 -17.49 20.38 11.15
C ARG A 80 -15.97 20.48 11.16
N SER A 81 -15.39 21.10 12.19
CA SER A 81 -13.94 21.22 12.35
C SER A 81 -13.30 19.83 12.49
N ILE A 82 -13.84 18.99 13.36
CA ILE A 82 -13.38 17.61 13.57
C ILE A 82 -13.43 16.80 12.27
N ALA A 83 -14.58 16.79 11.58
CA ALA A 83 -14.72 16.07 10.32
C ALA A 83 -13.73 16.55 9.24
N SER A 84 -13.45 17.85 9.21
CA SER A 84 -12.47 18.44 8.28
C SER A 84 -11.04 18.01 8.62
N GLY A 85 -10.67 17.98 9.90
CA GLY A 85 -9.38 17.48 10.37
C GLY A 85 -9.16 16.01 10.01
N ILE A 86 -10.16 15.16 10.28
CA ILE A 86 -10.10 13.73 9.92
C ILE A 86 -9.96 13.55 8.40
N LYS A 87 -10.69 14.33 7.60
CA LYS A 87 -10.57 14.29 6.13
C LYS A 87 -9.15 14.62 5.68
N MET A 88 -8.53 15.64 6.28
CA MET A 88 -7.16 16.02 5.96
C MET A 88 -6.17 14.89 6.22
N VAL A 89 -6.34 14.16 7.32
CA VAL A 89 -5.52 12.98 7.64
C VAL A 89 -5.69 11.89 6.58
N TYR A 90 -6.92 11.57 6.17
CA TYR A 90 -7.14 10.61 5.09
C TYR A 90 -6.55 11.06 3.75
N CYS A 91 -6.67 12.34 3.40
CA CYS A 91 -6.03 12.88 2.19
C CYS A 91 -4.51 12.75 2.25
N HIS A 92 -3.90 13.00 3.41
CA HIS A 92 -2.46 12.82 3.60
C HIS A 92 -2.06 11.34 3.47
N TYR A 93 -2.79 10.45 4.14
CA TYR A 93 -2.58 9.00 4.03
C TYR A 93 -2.68 8.51 2.58
N ALA A 94 -3.69 8.96 1.83
CA ALA A 94 -3.87 8.62 0.42
C ALA A 94 -2.63 9.05 -0.41
N LYS A 95 -2.15 10.29 -0.22
CA LYS A 95 -0.93 10.77 -0.90
C LYS A 95 0.28 9.89 -0.61
N THR A 96 0.50 9.54 0.66
CA THR A 96 1.60 8.66 1.06
C THR A 96 1.49 7.28 0.41
N LYS A 97 0.28 6.70 0.35
CA LYS A 97 0.05 5.38 -0.27
C LYS A 97 0.14 5.39 -1.79
N VAL A 98 -0.25 6.48 -2.45
CA VAL A 98 -0.02 6.65 -3.89
C VAL A 98 1.48 6.67 -4.19
N ALA A 99 2.27 7.46 -3.45
CA ALA A 99 3.72 7.49 -3.63
C ALA A 99 4.38 6.11 -3.39
N GLU A 100 3.93 5.37 -2.38
CA GLU A 100 4.41 4.00 -2.14
C GLU A 100 4.04 3.05 -3.30
N LEU A 101 2.82 3.17 -3.84
CA LEU A 101 2.36 2.37 -4.97
C LEU A 101 3.16 2.67 -6.24
N GLU A 102 3.46 3.95 -6.50
CA GLU A 102 4.30 4.39 -7.62
C GLU A 102 5.69 3.77 -7.53
N HIS A 103 6.32 3.81 -6.35
CA HIS A 103 7.63 3.19 -6.11
C HIS A 103 7.63 1.67 -6.35
N ILE A 104 6.60 0.94 -5.92
CA ILE A 104 6.47 -0.50 -6.19
C ILE A 104 6.22 -0.77 -7.67
N THR A 105 5.43 0.09 -8.32
CA THR A 105 5.13 -0.04 -9.75
C THR A 105 6.38 0.18 -10.61
N THR A 106 7.26 1.11 -10.22
CA THR A 106 8.56 1.32 -10.87
C THR A 106 9.47 0.11 -10.72
N GLN A 107 9.62 -0.44 -9.51
CA GLN A 107 10.41 -1.67 -9.29
C GLN A 107 9.89 -2.86 -10.13
N LEU A 108 8.57 -3.04 -10.22
CA LEU A 108 7.98 -4.09 -11.06
C LEU A 108 8.26 -3.88 -12.55
N LYS A 109 8.37 -2.63 -13.02
CA LYS A 109 8.73 -2.34 -14.41
C LYS A 109 10.21 -2.61 -14.67
N GLU A 110 11.08 -2.23 -13.75
CA GLU A 110 12.52 -2.46 -13.83
C GLU A 110 12.84 -3.96 -13.83
N ALA A 111 12.22 -4.73 -12.92
CA ALA A 111 12.37 -6.19 -12.84
C ALA A 111 11.86 -6.93 -14.09
N ARG A 112 10.94 -6.34 -14.86
CA ARG A 112 10.48 -6.88 -16.15
C ARG A 112 11.35 -6.44 -17.33
N SER A 113 12.17 -5.39 -17.15
CA SER A 113 12.98 -4.79 -18.22
C SER A 113 14.43 -5.28 -18.22
N THR A 114 14.88 -6.05 -17.22
CA THR A 114 16.20 -6.68 -17.22
C THR A 114 16.29 -7.66 -18.40
N PRO A 115 17.08 -7.36 -19.44
CA PRO A 115 17.32 -8.30 -20.53
C PRO A 115 18.10 -9.49 -19.95
N SER A 116 17.70 -10.69 -20.34
CA SER A 116 18.54 -11.88 -20.21
C SER A 116 19.73 -11.72 -21.15
N ASP A 117 20.75 -10.96 -20.74
CA ASP A 117 22.05 -10.90 -21.42
C ASP A 117 22.81 -12.21 -21.15
N THR A 118 22.33 -13.30 -21.76
CA THR A 118 23.14 -14.46 -22.14
C THR A 118 23.24 -14.42 -23.66
N SER A 119 23.94 -13.43 -24.17
CA SER A 119 24.49 -13.45 -25.52
C SER A 119 25.80 -14.23 -25.43
N ASP A 120 25.72 -15.55 -25.56
CA ASP A 120 26.84 -16.43 -25.89
C ASP A 120 27.50 -15.92 -27.19
N CYS A 121 28.59 -15.16 -27.04
CA CYS A 121 29.56 -14.94 -28.10
C CYS A 121 30.76 -15.87 -27.87
N GLU A 122 30.52 -17.17 -27.97
CA GLU A 122 31.57 -18.15 -28.19
C GLU A 122 31.36 -18.77 -29.58
N ARG A 123 32.06 -18.24 -30.59
CA ARG A 123 32.24 -18.96 -31.86
C ARG A 123 33.49 -18.54 -32.62
N VAL A 124 34.52 -19.39 -32.44
CA VAL A 124 35.61 -19.80 -33.36
C VAL A 124 36.68 -18.78 -33.71
#